data_AF-A0A543FBQ0-F1
#
_entry.id   AF-A0A543FBQ0-F1
#
_cell.length_a   1.000
_cell.length_b   1.000
_cell.length_c   1.000
_cell.angle_alpha   90.00
_cell.angle_beta   90.00
_cell.angle_gamma   90.00
#
_symmetry.space_group_name_H-M   'P 1'
#
loop_
_entity.id
_entity.type
_entity.pdbx_description
1 polymer ?
#
loop_
_entity_poly.entity_id
_entity_poly.type
_entity_poly.pdbx_seq_one_letter_code
_entity_poly.pdbx_strand_id
1 'polypeptide(L)'
;MSWEEQHARTEIVHTVLARAAVDPESPDLFTGIPGLDRLFGGPEGVLLALKYRWQLHLDVKMEQAMTQGQSAVEAYLELAAEQPALRAVLDCQYRRRHLAVEALAR
;
A
#
# COMPACT_ATOMS: atom_id res chain seq x y z
N MET A 1 18.86 -4.98 11.37
CA MET A 1 18.47 -3.73 10.68
C MET A 1 18.90 -2.56 11.54
N SER A 2 19.69 -1.63 11.00
CA SER A 2 20.12 -0.43 11.73
C SER A 2 19.01 0.63 11.78
N TRP A 3 19.17 1.63 12.65
CA TRP A 3 18.26 2.78 12.70
C TRP A 3 18.22 3.54 11.36
N GLU A 4 19.37 3.71 10.71
CA GLU A 4 19.48 4.35 9.40
C GLU A 4 18.71 3.58 8.32
N GLU A 5 18.79 2.24 8.33
CA GLU A 5 18.02 1.41 7.40
C GLU A 5 16.52 1.55 7.62
N GLN A 6 16.07 1.62 8.89
CA GLN A 6 14.66 1.83 9.20
C GLN A 6 14.16 3.20 8.73
N HIS A 7 14.97 4.25 8.89
CA HIS A 7 14.63 5.57 8.39
C HIS A 7 14.56 5.59 6.86
N ALA A 8 15.55 5.01 6.16
CA ALA A 8 15.55 4.92 4.70
C ALA A 8 14.34 4.14 4.16
N ARG A 9 13.93 3.05 4.82
CA ARG A 9 12.71 2.31 4.45
C ARG A 9 11.45 3.17 4.57
N THR A 10 11.38 3.98 5.62
CA THR A 10 10.28 4.91 5.87
C THR A 10 10.20 5.97 4.77
N GLU A 11 11.33 6.58 4.40
CA GLU A 11 11.41 7.58 3.32
C GLU A 11 10.99 7.02 1.94
N ILE A 12 11.37 5.77 1.64
CA ILE A 12 10.93 5.08 0.42
C ILE A 12 9.40 4.95 0.38
N VAL A 13 8.80 4.50 1.49
CA VAL A 13 7.34 4.37 1.60
C VAL A 13 6.65 5.73 1.46
N HIS A 14 7.17 6.77 2.13
CA HIS A 14 6.62 8.13 2.00
C HIS A 14 6.72 8.66 0.58
N THR A 15 7.85 8.44 -0.10
CA THR A 15 8.04 8.85 -1.50
C THR A 15 7.00 8.21 -2.41
N VAL A 16 6.80 6.89 -2.28
CA VAL A 16 5.78 6.17 -3.08
C VAL A 16 4.38 6.67 -2.79
N LEU A 17 4.02 6.85 -1.53
CA LEU A 17 2.69 7.36 -1.16
C LEU A 17 2.47 8.81 -1.61
N ALA A 18 3.50 9.65 -1.57
CA ALA A 18 3.42 11.02 -2.06
C ALA A 18 3.20 11.07 -3.59
N ARG A 19 3.89 10.22 -4.35
CA ARG A 19 3.66 10.07 -5.80
C ARG A 19 2.26 9.53 -6.08
N ALA A 20 1.83 8.51 -5.35
CA ALA A 20 0.50 7.92 -5.49
C ALA A 20 -0.64 8.88 -5.15
N ALA A 21 -0.40 9.86 -4.27
CA ALA A 21 -1.37 10.91 -3.97
C ALA A 21 -1.60 11.85 -5.18
N VAL A 22 -0.63 11.94 -6.11
CA VAL A 22 -0.76 12.68 -7.37
C VAL A 22 -1.35 11.79 -8.45
N ASP A 23 -0.73 10.63 -8.69
CA ASP A 23 -1.18 9.64 -9.66
C ASP A 23 -0.79 8.21 -9.20
N PRO A 24 -1.74 7.42 -8.67
CA PRO A 24 -1.47 6.06 -8.23
C PRO A 24 -1.28 5.06 -9.38
N GLU A 25 -1.68 5.43 -10.60
CA GLU A 25 -1.55 4.60 -11.81
C GLU A 25 -0.27 4.88 -12.59
N SER A 26 0.48 5.91 -12.20
CA SER A 26 1.72 6.32 -12.84
C SER A 26 2.65 5.12 -13.07
N PRO A 27 3.18 4.94 -14.30
CA PRO A 27 4.20 3.93 -14.56
C PRO A 27 5.50 4.23 -13.80
N ASP A 28 5.72 5.48 -13.40
CA ASP A 28 6.92 5.94 -12.71
C ASP A 28 6.82 5.94 -11.18
N LEU A 29 5.78 5.31 -10.64
CA LEU A 29 5.49 5.30 -9.20
C LEU A 29 6.71 4.84 -8.36
N PHE A 30 7.49 3.88 -8.87
CA PHE A 30 8.67 3.32 -8.19
C PHE A 30 10.00 3.76 -8.81
N THR A 31 9.98 4.51 -9.91
CA THR A 31 11.18 4.83 -10.70
C THR A 31 12.14 5.74 -9.93
N GLY A 32 13.44 5.40 -9.94
CA GLY A 32 14.50 6.27 -9.44
C GLY A 32 14.50 6.51 -7.92
N ILE A 33 13.87 5.64 -7.13
CA ILE A 33 13.86 5.76 -5.67
C ILE A 33 15.14 5.12 -5.10
N PRO A 34 16.04 5.90 -4.45
CA PRO A 34 17.29 5.38 -3.92
C PRO A 34 17.08 4.26 -2.89
N GLY A 35 17.83 3.16 -3.03
CA GLY A 35 17.84 2.06 -2.08
C GLY A 35 16.59 1.16 -2.11
N LEU A 36 15.62 1.42 -3.00
CA LEU A 36 14.40 0.62 -3.14
C LEU A 36 14.74 -0.86 -3.40
N ASP A 37 15.61 -1.14 -4.38
CA ASP A 37 16.01 -2.52 -4.70
C ASP A 37 16.76 -3.20 -3.55
N ARG A 38 17.69 -2.49 -2.91
CA ARG A 38 18.48 -3.03 -1.78
C ARG A 38 17.61 -3.32 -0.55
N LEU A 39 16.70 -2.41 -0.22
CA LEU A 39 15.94 -2.47 1.03
C LEU A 39 14.65 -3.27 0.89
N PHE A 40 13.97 -3.20 -0.25
CA PHE A 40 12.70 -3.89 -0.46
C PHE A 40 12.81 -5.08 -1.42
N GLY A 41 13.90 -5.23 -2.17
CA GLY A 41 13.98 -6.26 -3.22
C GLY A 41 13.17 -5.90 -4.47
N GLY A 42 12.96 -4.60 -4.71
CA GLY A 42 12.22 -4.10 -5.88
C GLY A 42 10.81 -3.59 -5.55
N PRO A 43 10.07 -3.11 -6.58
CA PRO A 43 8.71 -2.56 -6.42
C PRO A 43 7.73 -3.51 -5.72
N GLU A 44 7.83 -4.81 -6.01
CA GLU A 44 6.99 -5.85 -5.44
C GLU A 44 7.15 -5.93 -3.92
N GLY A 45 8.36 -5.72 -3.40
CA GLY A 45 8.61 -5.70 -1.97
C GLY A 45 8.00 -4.48 -1.28
N VAL A 46 7.98 -3.33 -1.95
CA VAL A 46 7.27 -2.13 -1.43
C VAL A 46 5.77 -2.39 -1.40
N LEU A 47 5.20 -2.96 -2.46
CA LEU A 47 3.79 -3.33 -2.53
C LEU A 47 3.40 -4.34 -1.44
N LEU A 48 4.26 -5.32 -1.20
CA LEU A 48 4.07 -6.29 -0.13
C LEU A 48 4.07 -5.61 1.25
N ALA A 49 5.00 -4.70 1.50
CA ALA A 49 5.04 -3.92 2.74
C ALA A 49 3.79 -3.05 2.93
N LEU A 50 3.30 -2.39 1.88
CA LEU A 50 2.06 -1.61 1.91
C LEU A 50 0.84 -2.50 2.18
N LYS A 51 0.78 -3.68 1.56
CA LYS A 51 -0.28 -4.66 1.83
C LYS A 51 -0.29 -5.09 3.30
N TYR A 52 0.87 -5.45 3.85
CA TYR A 52 0.98 -5.82 5.26
C TYR A 52 0.55 -4.69 6.20
N ARG A 53 0.99 -3.45 5.92
CA ARG A 53 0.57 -2.27 6.68
C ARG A 53 -0.95 -2.08 6.65
N TRP A 54 -1.56 -2.19 5.47
CA TRP A 54 -3.01 -2.10 5.32
C TRP A 54 -3.74 -3.16 6.14
N GLN A 55 -3.32 -4.42 6.02
CA GLN A 55 -3.94 -5.53 6.75
C GLN A 55 -3.85 -5.31 8.26
N LEU A 56 -2.66 -4.98 8.78
CA LEU A 56 -2.46 -4.72 10.20
C LEU A 56 -3.38 -3.61 10.71
N HIS A 57 -3.51 -2.50 9.99
CA HIS A 57 -4.36 -1.40 10.41
C HIS A 57 -5.85 -1.73 10.26
N LEU A 58 -6.21 -2.50 9.24
CA LEU A 58 -7.58 -2.96 9.04
C LEU A 58 -8.03 -3.88 10.17
N ASP A 59 -7.18 -4.83 10.57
CA ASP A 59 -7.47 -5.75 11.68
C ASP A 59 -7.75 -4.96 12.96
N VAL A 60 -6.90 -3.97 13.28
CA VAL A 60 -7.11 -3.07 14.43
C VAL A 60 -8.41 -2.28 14.32
N LYS A 61 -8.72 -1.70 13.15
CA LYS A 61 -9.97 -0.98 12.92
C LYS A 61 -11.20 -1.88 13.08
N MET A 62 -11.13 -3.14 12.63
CA MET A 62 -12.21 -4.11 12.80
C MET A 62 -12.44 -4.45 14.28
N GLU A 63 -11.39 -4.69 15.05
CA GLU A 63 -11.49 -4.96 16.49
C GLU A 63 -12.13 -3.77 17.24
N GLN A 64 -11.74 -2.55 16.88
CA GLN A 64 -12.32 -1.33 17.43
C GLN A 64 -13.80 -1.18 17.06
N ALA A 65 -14.15 -1.43 15.79
CA ALA A 65 -15.53 -1.34 15.30
C ALA A 65 -16.46 -2.32 16.02
N MET A 66 -15.99 -3.55 16.26
CA MET A 66 -16.73 -4.55 17.06
C MET A 66 -17.03 -4.05 18.47
N THR A 67 -16.08 -3.33 19.09
CA THR A 67 -16.25 -2.76 20.44
C THR A 67 -17.21 -1.56 20.44
N GLN A 68 -17.26 -0.81 19.35
CA GLN A 68 -18.06 0.42 19.22
C GLN A 68 -19.45 0.19 18.59
N GLY A 69 -19.75 -1.03 18.15
CA GLY A 69 -21.00 -1.34 17.44
C GLY A 69 -21.03 -0.82 15.99
N GLN A 70 -19.87 -0.48 15.43
CA GLN A 70 -19.71 -0.03 14.04
C GLN A 70 -19.60 -1.23 13.09
N SER A 71 -20.09 -1.09 11.87
CA SER A 71 -20.00 -2.15 10.87
C SER A 71 -18.57 -2.28 10.31
N ALA A 72 -18.24 -3.48 9.82
CA ALA A 72 -16.96 -3.72 9.14
C ALA A 72 -16.79 -2.83 7.89
N VAL A 73 -17.90 -2.49 7.21
CA VAL A 73 -17.87 -1.62 6.03
C VAL A 73 -17.49 -0.19 6.43
N GLU A 74 -18.09 0.35 7.49
CA GLU A 74 -17.76 1.69 8.00
C GLU A 74 -16.29 1.76 8.43
N ALA A 75 -15.79 0.76 9.16
CA ALA A 75 -14.39 0.71 9.60
C ALA A 75 -13.40 0.64 8.42
N TYR A 76 -13.75 -0.10 7.37
CA TYR A 76 -12.97 -0.14 6.13
C TYR A 76 -12.96 1.23 5.43
N LEU A 77 -14.11 1.88 5.29
CA LEU A 77 -14.23 3.18 4.63
C LEU A 77 -13.50 4.27 5.39
N GLU A 78 -13.56 4.24 6.72
CA GLU A 78 -12.81 5.15 7.59
C GLU A 78 -11.30 4.99 7.38
N LEU A 79 -10.78 3.75 7.41
CA LEU A 79 -9.36 3.51 7.15
C LEU A 79 -8.93 3.94 5.74
N ALA A 80 -9.79 3.73 4.74
CA ALA A 80 -9.55 4.16 3.38
C ALA A 80 -9.48 5.69 3.28
N ALA A 81 -10.33 6.41 4.03
CA ALA A 81 -10.30 7.87 4.12
C ALA A 81 -9.08 8.40 4.88
N GLU A 82 -8.59 7.67 5.89
CA GLU A 82 -7.36 7.99 6.63
C GLU A 82 -6.09 7.77 5.80
N GLN A 83 -6.09 6.76 4.92
CA GLN A 83 -4.92 6.36 4.12
C GLN A 83 -5.25 6.24 2.62
N PRO A 84 -5.73 7.31 1.97
CA PRO A 84 -6.26 7.25 0.61
C PRO A 84 -5.20 6.86 -0.42
N ALA A 85 -3.99 7.42 -0.32
CA ALA A 85 -2.89 7.09 -1.23
C ALA A 85 -2.47 5.61 -1.12
N LEU A 86 -2.45 5.05 0.09
CA LEU A 86 -2.11 3.64 0.29
C LEU A 86 -3.18 2.75 -0.34
N ARG A 87 -4.46 3.02 -0.05
CA ARG A 87 -5.59 2.30 -0.63
C ARG A 87 -5.54 2.33 -2.16
N ALA A 88 -5.30 3.50 -2.74
CA ALA A 88 -5.21 3.70 -4.18
C ALA A 88 -4.09 2.86 -4.83
N VAL A 89 -2.90 2.78 -4.22
CA VAL A 89 -1.80 1.93 -4.73
C VAL A 89 -2.23 0.46 -4.76
N LEU A 90 -2.88 -0.03 -3.70
CA LEU A 90 -3.34 -1.41 -3.64
C LEU A 90 -4.44 -1.69 -4.67
N ASP A 91 -5.39 -0.77 -4.84
CA ASP A 91 -6.47 -0.90 -5.84
C ASP A 91 -5.93 -0.98 -7.27
N CYS A 92 -4.95 -0.12 -7.61
CA CYS A 92 -4.28 -0.16 -8.90
C CYS A 92 -3.59 -1.52 -9.14
N GLN A 93 -2.94 -2.06 -8.11
CA GLN A 93 -2.30 -3.37 -8.20
C GLN A 93 -3.29 -4.53 -8.34
N TYR A 94 -4.39 -4.51 -7.59
CA TYR A 94 -5.45 -5.53 -7.75
C TYR A 94 -6.02 -5.50 -9.16
N ARG A 95 -6.27 -4.31 -9.72
CA ARG A 95 -6.75 -4.16 -11.10
C ARG A 95 -5.74 -4.68 -12.12
N ARG A 96 -4.45 -4.30 -12.00
CA ARG A 96 -3.38 -4.79 -12.89
C ARG A 96 -3.27 -6.32 -12.87
N ARG A 97 -3.32 -6.93 -11.68
CA ARG A 97 -3.29 -8.40 -11.55
C ARG A 97 -4.51 -9.06 -12.16
N HIS A 98 -5.70 -8.50 -11.94
CA HIS A 98 -6.94 -9.01 -12.53
C HIS A 98 -6.87 -9.01 -14.06
N LEU A 99 -6.48 -7.89 -14.67
CA LEU A 99 -6.33 -7.75 -16.12
C LEU A 99 -5.27 -8.72 -16.70
N ALA A 100 -4.17 -8.94 -15.98
CA ALA A 100 -3.15 -9.90 -16.40
C ALA A 100 -3.67 -11.34 -16.41
N VAL A 101 -4.47 -11.74 -15.42
CA VAL A 101 -5.13 -13.05 -15.36
C VAL A 101 -6.11 -13.21 -16.54
N GLU A 102 -6.91 -12.19 -16.84
CA GLU A 102 -7.84 -12.23 -17.98
C GLU A 102 -7.13 -12.33 -19.33
N ALA A 103 -5.99 -11.65 -19.49
CA ALA A 103 -5.20 -11.69 -20.72
C ALA A 103 -4.58 -13.08 -20.96
N LEU A 104 -4.14 -13.76 -19.90
CA LEU A 104 -3.58 -15.12 -19.96
C LEU A 104 -4.64 -16.20 -20.27
N ALA A 105 -5.92 -15.90 -20.04
CA ALA A 105 -7.03 -16.83 -20.28
C ALA A 105 -7.60 -16.78 -21.71
N ARG A 106 -7.06 -15.91 -22.58
CA ARG A 106 -7.44 -15.78 -24.00
C ARG A 106 -6.45 -16.49 -24.91
#